data_AF-A0A0C3D5I8-F1
#
_entry.id   AF-A0A0C3D5I8-F1
#
_cell.length_a   1.000
_cell.length_b   1.000
_cell.length_c   1.000
_cell.angle_alpha   90.00
_cell.angle_beta   90.00
_cell.angle_gamma   90.00
#
_symmetry.space_group_name_H-M   'P 1'
#
loop_
_entity.id
_entity.type
_entity.pdbx_description
1 polymer ?
#
loop_
_entity_poly.entity_id
_entity_poly.type
_entity_poly.pdbx_seq_one_letter_code
_entity_poly.pdbx_strand_id
1 'polypeptide(L)'
;LVLKEVGRRLTDFICTRDLVNAVRDAIIALWEAFELAKILHRDISVGNIVIILNGNGKFMKALLIDWDLCKDITKLGARRRDRTGTWQFMSAALLRDVDKEHTIGDDLESSLHVLTWTMLRYVPHNIEPLTLRTDVQK
;
A
#
# COMPACT_ATOMS: atom_id res chain seq x y z
N LEU A 1 7.67 6.14 -15.06
CA LEU A 1 7.04 7.48 -15.00
C LEU A 1 8.01 8.46 -14.32
N VAL A 2 8.12 9.71 -14.79
CA VAL A 2 8.80 10.79 -14.03
C VAL A 2 7.70 11.68 -13.45
N LEU A 3 7.51 11.63 -12.14
CA LEU A 3 6.56 12.51 -11.44
C LEU A 3 7.19 13.90 -11.30
N LYS A 4 6.43 14.93 -11.70
CA LYS A 4 6.85 16.34 -11.73
C LYS A 4 7.00 16.98 -10.34
N GLU A 5 6.47 16.32 -9.31
CA GLU A 5 6.55 16.75 -7.91
C GLU A 5 7.59 15.88 -7.17
N VAL A 6 8.52 16.54 -6.46
CA VAL A 6 9.46 15.86 -5.57
C VAL A 6 8.67 15.37 -4.35
N GLY A 7 8.15 14.16 -4.45
CA GLY A 7 7.40 13.52 -3.37
C GLY A 7 8.32 12.98 -2.28
N ARG A 8 7.82 12.97 -1.04
CA ARG A 8 8.46 12.34 0.13
C ARG A 8 8.03 10.89 0.25
N ARG A 9 8.90 10.05 0.79
CA ARG A 9 8.56 8.66 1.12
C ARG A 9 7.51 8.66 2.24
N LEU A 10 6.64 7.65 2.25
CA LEU A 10 5.68 7.47 3.34
C LEU A 10 6.35 7.43 4.72
N THR A 11 7.53 6.82 4.82
CA THR A 11 8.32 6.72 6.07
C THR A 11 8.79 8.07 6.61
N ASP A 12 8.82 9.11 5.77
CA ASP A 12 9.27 10.43 6.16
C ASP A 12 8.08 11.30 6.60
N PHE A 13 7.00 10.71 7.13
CA PHE A 13 5.84 11.47 7.60
C PHE A 13 6.22 12.39 8.79
N ILE A 14 5.61 13.57 8.87
CA ILE A 14 5.91 14.53 9.96
C ILE A 14 5.15 14.17 11.23
N CYS A 15 3.89 13.75 11.08
CA CYS A 15 3.06 13.31 12.20
C CYS A 15 2.14 12.15 11.79
N THR A 16 1.62 11.42 12.78
CA THR A 16 0.75 10.25 12.53
C THR A 16 -0.51 10.60 11.72
N ARG A 17 -1.01 11.83 11.85
CA ARG A 17 -2.10 12.34 11.02
C ARG A 17 -1.74 12.39 9.53
N ASP A 18 -0.50 12.76 9.18
CA ASP A 18 -0.07 12.79 7.78
C ASP A 18 0.04 11.38 7.22
N LEU A 19 0.51 10.42 8.02
CA LEU A 19 0.55 9.01 7.64
C LEU A 19 -0.86 8.43 7.43
N VAL A 20 -1.79 8.67 8.35
CA VAL A 20 -3.19 8.23 8.19
C VAL A 20 -3.83 8.88 6.96
N ASN A 21 -3.61 10.17 6.74
CA ASN A 21 -4.10 10.85 5.54
C ASN A 21 -3.47 10.30 4.26
N ALA A 22 -2.17 9.96 4.26
CA ALA A 22 -1.51 9.39 3.10
C ALA A 22 -2.06 8.00 2.73
N VAL A 23 -2.27 7.13 3.73
CA VAL A 23 -2.89 5.82 3.51
C VAL A 23 -4.34 5.97 3.05
N ARG A 24 -5.09 6.92 3.62
CA ARG A 24 -6.46 7.24 3.15
C ARG A 24 -6.47 7.64 1.68
N ASP A 25 -5.60 8.56 1.28
CA ASP A 25 -5.53 9.03 -0.11
C ASP A 25 -5.15 7.89 -1.07
N ALA A 26 -4.27 6.97 -0.65
CA ALA A 26 -3.96 5.76 -1.41
C ALA A 26 -5.17 4.80 -1.54
N ILE A 27 -5.96 4.63 -0.46
CA ILE A 27 -7.20 3.84 -0.49
C ILE A 27 -8.24 4.46 -1.43
N ILE A 28 -8.35 5.79 -1.45
CA ILE A 28 -9.23 6.50 -2.39
C ILE A 28 -8.78 6.22 -3.83
N ALA A 29 -7.48 6.36 -4.13
CA ALA A 29 -6.95 6.09 -5.46
C ALA A 29 -7.15 4.62 -5.89
N LEU A 30 -6.95 3.66 -4.97
CA LEU A 30 -7.28 2.24 -5.18
C LEU A 30 -8.74 2.05 -5.55
N TRP A 31 -9.65 2.62 -4.76
CA TRP A 31 -11.08 2.46 -4.94
C TRP A 31 -11.56 3.10 -6.25
N GLU A 32 -11.08 4.29 -6.59
CA GLU A 32 -11.39 4.96 -7.86
C GLU A 32 -10.89 4.15 -9.06
N ALA A 33 -9.66 3.61 -9.01
CA ALA A 33 -9.13 2.76 -10.08
C ALA A 33 -9.96 1.47 -10.24
N PHE A 34 -10.38 0.87 -9.13
CA PHE A 34 -11.24 -0.31 -9.15
C PHE A 34 -12.64 0.00 -9.70
N GLU A 35 -13.30 1.05 -9.21
CA GLU A 35 -14.67 1.36 -9.59
C GLU A 35 -14.77 1.90 -11.02
N LEU A 36 -13.91 2.85 -11.39
CA LEU A 36 -13.99 3.58 -12.66
C LEU A 36 -13.27 2.87 -13.81
N ALA A 37 -12.13 2.24 -13.53
CA ALA A 37 -11.29 1.62 -14.55
C ALA A 37 -11.26 0.08 -14.49
N LYS A 38 -11.86 -0.54 -13.46
CA LYS A 38 -11.82 -1.99 -13.24
C LYS A 38 -10.38 -2.52 -13.14
N ILE A 39 -9.51 -1.75 -12.49
CA ILE A 39 -8.10 -2.07 -12.28
C ILE A 39 -7.84 -2.40 -10.81
N LEU A 40 -7.18 -3.53 -10.56
CA LEU A 40 -6.55 -3.87 -9.28
C LEU A 40 -5.08 -3.45 -9.29
N HIS A 41 -4.56 -2.95 -8.17
CA HIS A 41 -3.16 -2.49 -8.11
C HIS A 41 -2.17 -3.63 -7.92
N ARG A 42 -2.47 -4.55 -6.99
CA ARG A 42 -1.68 -5.76 -6.71
C ARG A 42 -0.27 -5.59 -6.16
N ASP A 43 0.10 -4.40 -5.73
CA ASP A 43 1.41 -4.14 -5.11
C ASP A 43 1.36 -2.93 -4.18
N ILE A 44 0.47 -2.97 -3.20
CA ILE A 44 0.42 -1.94 -2.18
C ILE A 44 1.57 -2.14 -1.20
N SER A 45 2.41 -1.11 -1.08
CA SER A 45 3.58 -1.14 -0.20
C SER A 45 3.89 0.28 0.31
N VAL A 46 4.72 0.36 1.36
CA VAL A 46 5.24 1.64 1.88
C VAL A 46 5.97 2.45 0.80
N GLY A 47 6.64 1.78 -0.14
CA GLY A 47 7.37 2.42 -1.24
C GLY A 47 6.47 3.01 -2.32
N ASN A 48 5.23 2.51 -2.43
CA ASN A 48 4.30 2.85 -3.50
C ASN A 48 3.32 3.95 -3.09
N ILE A 49 3.42 4.47 -1.86
CA ILE A 49 2.67 5.64 -1.39
C ILE A 49 3.64 6.81 -1.21
N VAL A 50 3.38 7.89 -1.95
CA VAL A 50 4.25 9.08 -1.99
C VAL A 50 3.50 10.28 -1.43
N ILE A 51 4.07 10.92 -0.40
CA ILE A 51 3.51 12.13 0.21
C ILE A 51 3.90 13.35 -0.62
N ILE A 52 2.92 14.17 -0.97
CA ILE A 52 3.13 15.46 -1.61
C ILE A 52 2.90 16.58 -0.59
N LEU A 53 3.84 17.51 -0.55
CA LEU A 53 3.76 18.70 0.30
C LEU A 53 3.37 19.93 -0.51
N ASN A 54 2.71 20.88 0.13
CA ASN A 54 2.51 22.21 -0.44
C ASN A 54 3.78 23.08 -0.34
N GLY A 55 3.75 24.30 -0.88
CA GLY A 55 4.87 25.24 -0.85
C GLY A 55 5.34 25.65 0.56
N ASN A 56 4.54 25.37 1.60
CA ASN A 56 4.88 25.62 3.00
C ASN A 56 5.41 24.36 3.72
N GLY A 57 5.68 23.27 2.97
CA GLY A 57 6.17 22.01 3.52
C GLY A 57 5.12 21.22 4.33
N LYS A 58 3.83 21.57 4.25
CA LYS A 58 2.75 20.82 4.92
C LYS A 58 2.16 19.77 4.00
N PHE A 59 1.66 18.67 4.58
CA PHE A 59 0.92 17.64 3.83
C PHE A 59 -0.16 18.27 2.96
N MET A 60 -0.17 17.92 1.68
CA MET A 60 -1.17 18.35 0.70
C MET A 60 -2.05 17.18 0.26
N LYS A 61 -1.42 16.09 -0.17
CA LYS A 61 -2.07 14.84 -0.60
C LYS A 61 -1.03 13.71 -0.62
N ALA A 62 -1.46 12.47 -0.81
CA ALA A 62 -0.58 11.39 -1.24
C ALA A 62 -0.99 10.80 -2.59
N LEU A 63 -0.01 10.22 -3.28
CA LEU A 63 -0.20 9.51 -4.54
C LEU A 63 0.11 8.03 -4.37
N LEU A 64 -0.73 7.19 -4.98
CA LEU A 64 -0.45 5.78 -5.18
C LEU A 64 0.25 5.60 -6.53
N ILE A 65 1.46 5.04 -6.51
CA ILE A 65 2.33 4.89 -7.68
C ILE A 65 2.64 3.41 -7.93
N ASP A 66 3.38 3.14 -9.01
CA ASP A 66 3.86 1.79 -9.38
C ASP A 66 2.74 0.80 -9.75
N TRP A 67 2.05 1.11 -10.83
CA TRP A 67 0.94 0.32 -11.37
C TRP A 67 1.41 -0.81 -12.32
N ASP A 68 2.71 -1.14 -12.35
CA ASP A 68 3.28 -2.09 -13.33
C ASP A 68 2.82 -3.55 -13.09
N LEU A 69 2.30 -3.83 -11.89
CA LEU A 69 1.69 -5.11 -11.51
C LEU A 69 0.16 -5.11 -11.59
N CYS A 70 -0.46 -4.01 -12.05
CA CYS A 70 -1.90 -3.89 -12.07
C CYS A 70 -2.59 -4.91 -12.99
N LYS A 71 -3.86 -5.19 -12.70
CA LYS A 71 -4.69 -6.14 -13.47
C LYS A 71 -6.03 -5.51 -13.81
N ASP A 72 -6.31 -5.42 -15.09
CA ASP A 72 -7.64 -5.11 -15.63
C ASP A 72 -8.53 -6.35 -15.51
N ILE A 73 -9.54 -6.31 -14.64
CA ILE A 73 -10.40 -7.47 -14.37
C ILE A 73 -11.44 -7.72 -15.46
N THR A 74 -11.58 -6.82 -16.44
CA THR A 74 -12.48 -7.01 -17.59
C THR A 74 -11.84 -7.83 -18.70
N LYS A 75 -10.50 -7.89 -18.73
CA LYS A 75 -9.75 -8.63 -19.75
C LYS A 75 -9.57 -10.09 -19.34
N LEU A 76 -10.20 -10.97 -20.09
CA LEU A 76 -9.93 -12.41 -20.05
C LEU A 76 -8.60 -12.67 -20.79
N GLY A 77 -7.69 -13.41 -20.18
CA GLY A 77 -6.53 -13.97 -20.89
C GLY A 77 -5.18 -13.32 -20.63
N ALA A 78 -4.70 -13.43 -19.39
CA ALA A 78 -3.33 -13.80 -19.05
C ALA A 78 -3.28 -13.94 -17.53
N ARG A 79 -3.30 -15.17 -17.00
CA ARG A 79 -3.03 -15.41 -15.57
C ARG A 79 -1.56 -15.10 -15.29
N ARG A 80 -1.23 -13.82 -15.10
CA ARG A 80 0.00 -13.44 -14.40
C ARG A 80 -0.18 -13.92 -12.97
N ARG A 81 0.70 -14.81 -12.48
CA ARG A 81 0.63 -15.41 -11.13
C ARG A 81 0.12 -14.38 -10.13
N ASP A 82 -0.93 -14.70 -9.38
CA ASP A 82 -1.57 -13.71 -8.50
C ASP A 82 -0.69 -13.36 -7.27
N ARG A 83 0.32 -14.20 -6.96
CA ARG A 83 1.40 -13.92 -6.00
C ARG A 83 2.50 -13.01 -6.57
N THR A 84 2.14 -11.79 -6.97
CA THR A 84 3.08 -10.71 -7.31
C THR A 84 3.07 -9.64 -6.23
N GLY A 85 4.10 -8.80 -6.19
CA GLY A 85 4.20 -7.67 -5.27
C GLY A 85 5.01 -7.96 -4.02
N THR A 86 4.98 -7.01 -3.09
CA THR A 86 5.83 -7.01 -1.89
C THR A 86 5.29 -7.95 -0.82
N TRP A 87 5.95 -9.09 -0.60
CA TRP A 87 5.46 -10.18 0.27
C TRP A 87 5.11 -9.76 1.70
N GLN A 88 5.80 -8.77 2.27
CA GLN A 88 5.53 -8.28 3.63
C GLN A 88 4.17 -7.59 3.79
N PHE A 89 3.59 -7.12 2.68
CA PHE A 89 2.29 -6.43 2.68
C PHE A 89 1.20 -7.24 2.01
N MET A 90 1.52 -8.44 1.51
CA MET A 90 0.56 -9.31 0.85
C MET A 90 -0.50 -9.82 1.84
N SER A 91 -1.74 -9.91 1.39
CA SER A 91 -2.84 -10.43 2.21
C SER A 91 -2.61 -11.88 2.65
N ALA A 92 -3.18 -12.25 3.80
CA ALA A 92 -3.09 -13.60 4.31
C ALA A 92 -3.70 -14.64 3.34
N ALA A 93 -4.75 -14.27 2.61
CA ALA A 93 -5.39 -15.15 1.65
C ALA A 93 -4.46 -15.49 0.46
N LEU A 94 -3.75 -14.49 -0.09
CA LEU A 94 -2.77 -14.69 -1.17
C LEU A 94 -1.53 -15.46 -0.70
N LEU A 95 -1.16 -15.32 0.58
CA LEU A 95 -0.05 -16.07 1.16
C LEU A 95 -0.39 -17.55 1.40
N ARG A 96 -1.65 -17.86 1.73
CA ARG A 96 -2.09 -19.24 2.04
C ARG A 96 -2.44 -20.05 0.81
N ASP A 97 -2.96 -19.42 -0.23
CA ASP A 97 -3.43 -20.09 -1.44
C ASP A 97 -2.79 -19.45 -2.68
N VAL A 98 -1.99 -20.24 -3.39
CA VAL A 98 -1.25 -19.80 -4.58
C VAL A 98 -2.18 -19.61 -5.79
N ASP A 99 -3.34 -20.27 -5.78
CA ASP A 99 -4.33 -20.22 -6.86
C ASP A 99 -5.44 -19.19 -6.59
N LYS A 100 -5.43 -18.56 -5.40
CA LYS A 100 -6.38 -17.50 -5.05
C LYS A 100 -6.21 -16.30 -5.98
N GLU A 101 -7.31 -15.86 -6.57
CA GLU A 101 -7.33 -14.68 -7.44
C GLU A 101 -7.28 -13.40 -6.61
N HIS A 102 -6.36 -12.48 -6.94
CA HIS A 102 -6.27 -11.17 -6.27
C HIS A 102 -7.56 -10.38 -6.42
N THR A 103 -8.05 -9.78 -5.34
CA THR A 103 -9.26 -8.97 -5.27
C THR A 103 -8.99 -7.59 -4.68
N ILE A 104 -9.96 -6.68 -4.76
CA ILE A 104 -9.87 -5.38 -4.08
C ILE A 104 -9.71 -5.53 -2.56
N GLY A 105 -10.25 -6.61 -1.97
CA GLY A 105 -10.07 -6.91 -0.55
C GLY A 105 -8.61 -7.16 -0.17
N ASP A 106 -7.81 -7.72 -1.09
CA ASP A 106 -6.38 -7.95 -0.86
C ASP A 106 -5.57 -6.65 -0.91
N ASP A 107 -5.90 -5.74 -1.83
CA ASP A 107 -5.31 -4.40 -1.87
C ASP A 107 -5.65 -3.60 -0.60
N LEU A 108 -6.89 -3.74 -0.08
CA LEU A 108 -7.31 -3.13 1.18
C LEU A 108 -6.59 -3.73 2.40
N GLU A 109 -6.46 -5.06 2.49
CA GLU A 109 -5.69 -5.71 3.56
C GLU A 109 -4.21 -5.28 3.52
N SER A 110 -3.64 -5.16 2.33
CA SER A 110 -2.28 -4.64 2.14
C SER A 110 -2.13 -3.20 2.65
N SER A 111 -3.14 -2.35 2.45
CA SER A 111 -3.13 -0.97 2.98
C SER A 111 -3.14 -0.93 4.52
N LEU A 112 -3.82 -1.88 5.17
CA LEU A 112 -3.80 -2.05 6.63
C LEU A 112 -2.43 -2.53 7.12
N HIS A 113 -1.79 -3.45 6.40
CA HIS A 113 -0.42 -3.88 6.71
C HIS A 113 0.57 -2.72 6.59
N VAL A 114 0.46 -1.88 5.56
CA VAL A 114 1.28 -0.67 5.41
C VAL A 114 1.11 0.28 6.59
N LEU A 115 -0.13 0.56 7.00
CA LEU A 115 -0.39 1.44 8.14
C LEU A 115 0.18 0.86 9.44
N THR A 116 -0.12 -0.41 9.72
CA THR A 116 0.30 -1.10 10.95
C THR A 116 1.82 -1.19 11.04
N TRP A 117 2.48 -1.64 9.97
CA TRP A 117 3.94 -1.77 9.93
C TRP A 117 4.63 -0.42 10.11
N THR A 118 4.10 0.64 9.50
CA THR A 118 4.70 1.98 9.62
C THR A 118 4.50 2.56 11.02
N MET A 119 3.32 2.38 11.62
CA MET A 119 3.07 2.76 13.03
C MET A 119 4.02 2.04 13.99
N LEU A 120 4.13 0.71 13.88
CA LEU A 120 4.97 -0.11 14.75
C LEU A 120 6.48 0.11 14.55
N ARG A 121 6.90 0.73 13.45
CA ARG A 121 8.33 0.95 13.18
C ARG A 121 8.80 2.36 13.48
N TYR A 122 7.92 3.35 13.34
CA TYR A 122 8.32 4.76 13.35
C TYR A 122 7.59 5.62 14.39
N VAL A 123 6.58 5.08 15.09
CA VAL A 123 5.86 5.81 16.15
C VAL A 123 6.28 5.27 17.52
N PRO A 124 6.54 6.15 18.51
CA PRO A 124 6.80 5.70 19.88
C PRO A 124 5.63 4.86 20.40
N HIS A 125 5.93 3.66 20.87
CA HIS A 125 4.95 2.76 21.48
C HIS A 125 5.59 1.92 22.58
N ASN A 126 4.77 1.44 23.52
CA ASN A 126 5.23 0.66 24.67
C ASN A 126 5.27 -0.86 24.41
N ILE A 127 5.25 -1.29 23.15
CA ILE A 127 5.32 -2.71 22.78
C ILE A 127 6.76 -3.20 22.95
N GLU A 128 6.96 -4.26 23.73
CA GLU A 128 8.28 -4.83 23.96
C GLU A 128 8.89 -5.40 22.67
N PRO A 129 10.22 -5.26 22.45
CA PRO A 129 10.88 -5.74 21.21
C PRO A 129 10.72 -7.24 20.92
N LEU A 130 10.44 -8.06 21.96
CA LEU A 130 10.27 -9.51 21.85
C LEU A 130 8.96 -9.90 21.14
N THR A 131 7.92 -9.05 21.19
CA THR A 131 6.61 -9.31 20.58
C THR A 131 6.59 -8.97 19.08
N LEU A 132 7.51 -8.13 18.61
CA LEU A 132 7.57 -7.70 17.20
C LEU A 132 8.27 -8.70 16.27
N ARG A 133 9.06 -9.65 16.80
CA ARG A 133 9.77 -10.66 15.99
C ARG A 133 8.91 -11.85 15.60
N THR A 134 7.82 -12.12 16.32
CA THR A 134 7.01 -13.33 16.11
C THR A 134 5.94 -13.20 15.03
N ASP A 135 5.56 -11.96 14.68
CA ASP A 135 4.44 -11.70 13.77
C ASP A 135 4.87 -11.41 12.32
N VAL A 136 6.18 -11.34 12.05
CA VAL A 136 6.76 -11.06 10.72
C VAL A 136 7.39 -12.32 10.08
N GLN A 137 7.30 -13.48 10.72
CA GLN A 137 7.94 -14.73 10.26
C GLN A 137 7.08 -16.00 10.41
N LYS A 138 5.77 -15.91 10.21
CA LYS A 138 4.94 -17.10 9.94
C LYS A 138 4.14 -16.89 8.67
#